data_AF-A0A0S7ZYP3-F1
#
_entry.id   AF-A0A0S7ZYP3-F1
#
_cell.length_a   1.000
_cell.length_b   1.000
_cell.length_c   1.000
_cell.angle_alpha   90.00
_cell.angle_beta   90.00
_cell.angle_gamma   90.00
#
_symmetry.space_group_name_H-M   'P 1'
#
loop_
_entity.id
_entity.type
_entity.pdbx_description
1 polymer ?
#
loop_
_entity_poly.entity_id
_entity_poly.type
_entity_poly.pdbx_seq_one_letter_code
_entity_poly.pdbx_strand_id
1 'polypeptide(L)'
;MKSEWIIYTNAKNEKNATVLFHRFAKQLGGEIEGFQCVAHGGSGFNVNWRMLHKTTSWSELLMEVLQLAQKVGNGWLLTGDVVRQCNAWCNRPRVAGVQTIEWAIKNSDTR
;
A
#
# COMPACT_ATOMS: atom_id res chain seq x y z
N MET A 1 -12.92 0.17 -8.29
CA MET A 1 -12.83 0.03 -6.81
C MET A 1 -11.55 0.70 -6.29
N LYS A 2 -11.29 0.72 -4.97
CA LYS A 2 -10.10 1.35 -4.38
C LYS A 2 -9.39 0.41 -3.41
N SER A 3 -8.06 0.52 -3.34
CA SER A 3 -7.26 -0.05 -2.24
C SER A 3 -6.51 1.07 -1.52
N GLU A 4 -6.39 0.95 -0.21
CA GLU A 4 -5.66 1.88 0.64
C GLU A 4 -4.29 1.30 0.93
N TRP A 5 -3.26 2.14 0.88
CA TRP A 5 -1.87 1.71 1.05
C TRP A 5 -1.11 2.64 1.98
N ILE A 6 -0.15 2.07 2.70
CA ILE A 6 0.77 2.79 3.58
C ILE A 6 2.18 2.23 3.39
N ILE A 7 3.17 3.12 3.26
CA ILE A 7 4.57 2.75 3.47
C ILE A 7 5.12 3.47 4.70
N TYR A 8 5.87 2.71 5.49
CA TYR A 8 6.62 3.23 6.62
C TYR A 8 8.06 3.41 6.16
N THR A 9 8.59 4.61 6.37
CA THR A 9 9.90 4.99 5.85
C THR A 9 10.80 5.50 6.96
N ASN A 10 12.10 5.27 6.81
CA ASN A 10 13.13 5.85 7.67
C ASN A 10 13.60 7.25 7.21
N ALA A 11 12.80 7.93 6.38
CA ALA A 11 13.13 9.25 5.86
C ALA A 11 13.26 10.28 7.00
N LYS A 12 14.29 11.13 6.92
CA LYS A 12 14.57 12.14 7.95
C LYS A 12 13.71 13.41 7.83
N ASN A 13 13.07 13.60 6.69
CA ASN A 13 12.20 14.73 6.40
C ASN A 13 11.18 14.36 5.33
N GLU A 14 10.12 15.17 5.23
CA GLU A 14 9.00 14.95 4.32
C GLU A 14 9.45 14.91 2.85
N LYS A 15 10.37 15.79 2.44
CA LYS A 15 10.89 15.82 1.07
C LYS A 15 11.48 14.47 0.65
N ASN A 16 12.28 13.85 1.54
CA ASN A 16 12.87 12.54 1.28
C ASN A 16 11.81 11.43 1.30
N ALA A 17 10.80 11.52 2.17
CA ALA A 17 9.68 10.58 2.19
C ALA A 17 8.90 10.62 0.86
N THR A 18 8.63 11.82 0.34
CA THR A 18 7.95 12.04 -0.94
C THR A 18 8.75 11.48 -2.12
N VAL A 19 10.08 11.70 -2.16
CA VAL A 19 10.95 11.10 -3.20
C VAL A 19 10.90 9.58 -3.15
N LEU A 20 10.97 9.00 -1.95
CA LEU A 20 10.89 7.56 -1.75
C LEU A 20 9.52 7.01 -2.18
N PHE A 21 8.44 7.70 -1.84
CA PHE A 21 7.09 7.38 -2.30
C PHE A 21 7.01 7.36 -3.83
N HIS A 22 7.51 8.36 -4.54
CA HIS A 22 7.47 8.35 -6.01
C HIS A 22 8.28 7.20 -6.62
N ARG A 23 9.42 6.83 -6.01
CA ARG A 23 10.17 5.63 -6.42
C ARG A 23 9.36 4.36 -6.21
N PHE A 24 8.71 4.24 -5.05
CA PHE A 24 7.85 3.12 -4.71
C PHE A 24 6.66 3.02 -5.66
N ALA A 25 5.93 4.12 -5.87
CA ALA A 25 4.79 4.25 -6.76
C ALA A 25 5.14 3.85 -8.20
N LYS A 26 6.32 4.26 -8.69
CA LYS A 26 6.80 3.86 -10.03
C LYS A 26 6.97 2.34 -10.15
N GLN A 27 7.42 1.66 -9.09
CA GLN A 27 7.60 0.20 -9.09
C GLN A 27 6.28 -0.55 -8.90
N LEU A 28 5.38 -0.03 -8.07
CA LEU A 28 4.03 -0.57 -7.91
C LEU A 28 3.27 -0.53 -9.25
N GLY A 29 3.35 0.63 -9.91
CA GLY A 29 2.57 0.95 -11.11
C GLY A 29 1.09 1.15 -10.80
N GLY A 30 0.31 1.54 -11.81
CA GLY A 30 -1.12 1.80 -11.67
C GLY A 30 -1.45 3.27 -11.35
N GLU A 31 -2.74 3.54 -11.16
CA GLU A 31 -3.26 4.89 -10.97
C GLU A 31 -3.42 5.21 -9.48
N ILE A 32 -2.84 6.33 -9.06
CA ILE A 32 -2.82 6.78 -7.66
C ILE A 32 -3.76 7.97 -7.49
N GLU A 33 -4.58 7.91 -6.44
CA GLU A 33 -5.44 9.00 -6.00
C GLU A 33 -4.87 9.63 -4.72
N GLY A 34 -4.22 10.79 -4.90
CA GLY A 34 -3.63 11.57 -3.81
C GLY A 34 -2.53 10.83 -3.05
N PHE A 35 -1.84 11.54 -2.15
CA PHE A 35 -1.01 10.93 -1.13
C PHE A 35 -0.82 11.92 0.03
N GLN A 36 -0.48 11.41 1.20
CA GLN A 36 -0.18 12.22 2.37
C GLN A 36 1.02 11.66 3.12
N CYS A 37 2.00 12.53 3.40
CA CYS A 37 3.12 12.23 4.28
C CYS A 37 2.79 12.68 5.71
N VAL A 38 2.99 11.79 6.68
CA VAL A 38 2.76 12.06 8.11
C VAL A 38 3.98 11.59 8.89
N ALA A 39 4.53 12.44 9.76
CA ALA A 39 5.63 12.03 10.64
C ALA A 39 5.16 10.88 11.56
N HIS A 40 5.99 9.84 11.70
CA HIS A 40 5.63 8.64 12.44
C HIS A 40 6.70 8.25 13.46
N GLY A 41 6.32 8.25 14.75
CA GLY A 41 7.25 8.04 15.85
C GLY A 41 8.35 9.11 15.91
N GLY A 42 9.26 9.03 16.89
CA GLY A 42 10.37 9.99 17.03
C GLY A 42 11.34 10.05 15.83
N SER A 43 11.16 9.20 14.81
CA SER A 43 11.93 9.22 13.55
C SER A 43 11.18 8.50 12.44
N GLY A 44 11.05 9.12 11.27
CA GLY A 44 10.46 8.51 10.08
C GLY A 44 9.15 9.16 9.62
N PHE A 45 8.65 8.68 8.49
CA PHE A 45 7.40 9.15 7.88
C PHE A 45 6.59 7.98 7.35
N ASN A 46 5.28 8.05 7.56
CA ASN A 46 4.32 7.20 6.87
C ASN A 46 3.78 7.95 5.66
N VAL A 47 3.73 7.28 4.51
CA VAL A 47 3.11 7.83 3.31
C VAL A 47 1.90 6.99 2.98
N ASN A 48 0.72 7.63 2.99
CA ASN A 48 -0.57 6.99 2.78
C ASN A 48 -1.13 7.43 1.43
N TRP A 49 -1.73 6.52 0.68
CA TRP A 49 -2.39 6.84 -0.60
C TRP A 49 -3.49 5.84 -0.94
N ARG A 50 -4.23 6.12 -2.00
CA ARG A 50 -5.19 5.20 -2.58
C ARG A 50 -4.80 4.83 -4.00
N MET A 51 -5.03 3.58 -4.36
CA MET A 51 -4.94 3.10 -5.73
C MET A 51 -6.34 3.00 -6.33
N LEU A 52 -6.49 3.42 -7.57
CA LEU A 52 -7.71 3.27 -8.36
C LEU A 52 -7.62 2.00 -9.20
N HIS A 53 -8.64 1.15 -9.07
CA HIS A 53 -8.74 -0.11 -9.81
C HIS A 53 -9.94 -0.05 -10.76
N LYS A 54 -9.73 -0.49 -12.01
CA LYS A 54 -10.77 -0.49 -13.04
C LYS A 54 -11.81 -1.58 -12.82
N THR A 55 -11.45 -2.66 -12.14
CA THR A 55 -12.37 -3.74 -11.84
C THR A 55 -13.48 -3.31 -10.87
N THR A 56 -14.64 -3.93 -11.04
CA THR A 56 -15.81 -3.87 -10.17
C THR A 56 -16.05 -5.21 -9.45
N SER A 57 -15.29 -6.26 -9.75
CA SER A 57 -15.39 -7.57 -9.11
C SER A 57 -14.47 -7.64 -7.89
N TRP A 58 -15.01 -8.06 -6.75
CA TRP A 58 -14.25 -8.23 -5.51
C TRP A 58 -13.06 -9.20 -5.69
N SER A 59 -13.29 -10.33 -6.35
CA SER A 59 -12.26 -11.36 -6.56
C SER A 59 -11.14 -10.85 -7.47
N GLU A 60 -11.49 -10.10 -8.51
CA GLU A 60 -10.50 -9.48 -9.40
C GLU A 60 -9.70 -8.41 -8.67
N LEU A 61 -10.35 -7.58 -7.84
CA LEU A 61 -9.67 -6.58 -7.02
C LEU A 61 -8.65 -7.24 -6.08
N LEU A 62 -9.05 -8.30 -5.39
CA LEU A 62 -8.17 -9.06 -4.50
C LEU A 62 -6.94 -9.58 -5.26
N MET A 63 -7.15 -10.20 -6.42
CA MET A 63 -6.06 -10.72 -7.25
C MET A 63 -5.16 -9.60 -7.80
N GLU A 64 -5.72 -8.49 -8.25
CA GLU A 64 -4.97 -7.33 -8.75
C GLU A 64 -4.08 -6.73 -7.65
N VAL A 65 -4.62 -6.53 -6.45
CA VAL A 65 -3.87 -5.99 -5.31
C VAL A 65 -2.76 -6.95 -4.87
N LEU A 66 -3.02 -8.26 -4.84
CA LEU A 66 -1.99 -9.26 -4.54
C LEU A 66 -0.86 -9.26 -5.58
N GLN A 67 -1.18 -9.10 -6.87
CA GLN A 67 -0.18 -8.98 -7.93
C GLN A 67 0.67 -7.71 -7.77
N LEU A 68 0.05 -6.58 -7.45
CA LEU A 68 0.76 -5.32 -7.16
C LEU A 68 1.67 -5.47 -5.94
N ALA A 69 1.17 -6.08 -4.87
CA ALA A 69 1.88 -6.30 -3.62
C ALA A 69 3.18 -7.10 -3.83
N GLN A 70 3.14 -8.14 -4.68
CA GLN A 70 4.32 -8.95 -5.00
C GLN A 70 5.43 -8.19 -5.73
N LYS A 71 5.10 -7.11 -6.46
CA LYS A 71 6.11 -6.27 -7.13
C LYS A 71 6.96 -5.49 -6.15
N VAL A 72 6.40 -5.13 -4.99
CA VAL A 72 6.99 -4.18 -4.03
C VAL A 72 7.41 -4.80 -2.71
N GLY A 73 6.96 -6.02 -2.39
CA GLY A 73 7.31 -6.70 -1.15
C GLY A 73 7.09 -8.21 -1.23
N ASN A 74 7.65 -8.94 -0.28
CA ASN A 74 7.51 -10.39 -0.14
C ASN A 74 7.09 -10.75 1.29
N GLY A 75 6.66 -12.01 1.51
CA GLY A 75 6.33 -12.49 2.85
C GLY A 75 5.14 -11.77 3.49
N TRP A 76 4.13 -11.47 2.67
CA TRP A 76 2.91 -10.80 3.09
C TRP A 76 2.13 -11.65 4.10
N LEU A 77 1.76 -11.04 5.23
CA LEU A 77 0.79 -11.59 6.17
C LEU A 77 -0.59 -11.04 5.81
N LEU A 78 -1.50 -11.91 5.37
CA LEU A 78 -2.89 -11.56 5.11
C LEU A 78 -3.73 -11.70 6.39
N THR A 79 -4.60 -10.74 6.64
CA THR A 79 -5.48 -10.71 7.81
C THR A 79 -6.87 -10.17 7.44
N GLY A 80 -7.86 -10.43 8.29
CA GLY A 80 -9.25 -10.02 8.08
C GLY A 80 -10.15 -11.18 7.63
N ASP A 81 -11.30 -10.83 7.08
CA ASP A 81 -12.29 -11.75 6.50
C ASP A 81 -12.31 -11.53 4.99
N VAL A 82 -11.66 -12.40 4.23
CA VAL A 82 -11.46 -12.25 2.78
C VAL A 82 -12.76 -12.07 1.99
N VAL A 83 -13.92 -12.39 2.54
CA VAL A 83 -15.23 -12.15 1.89
C VAL A 83 -15.63 -10.66 1.99
N ARG A 84 -15.26 -9.99 3.08
CA ARG A 84 -15.68 -8.62 3.42
C ARG A 84 -14.55 -7.60 3.34
N GLN A 85 -13.34 -7.97 3.77
CA GLN A 85 -12.16 -7.12 3.77
C GLN A 85 -10.88 -7.97 3.78
N CYS A 86 -9.87 -7.53 3.04
CA CYS A 86 -8.56 -8.13 3.11
C CYS A 86 -7.54 -7.05 3.42
N ASN A 87 -6.79 -7.26 4.49
CA ASN A 87 -5.67 -6.40 4.86
C ASN A 87 -4.39 -7.22 4.75
N ALA A 88 -3.29 -6.56 4.43
CA ALA A 88 -2.00 -7.20 4.48
C ALA A 88 -0.91 -6.27 4.97
N TRP A 89 0.08 -6.87 5.59
CA TRP A 89 1.30 -6.23 6.06
C TRP A 89 2.50 -7.02 5.58
N CYS A 90 3.60 -6.32 5.23
CA CYS A 90 4.91 -6.96 5.07
C CYS A 90 6.04 -6.08 5.63
N ASN A 91 7.07 -6.75 6.17
CA ASN A 91 8.32 -6.14 6.64
C ASN A 91 9.52 -6.51 5.74
N ARG A 92 9.26 -7.01 4.52
CA ARG A 92 10.30 -7.35 3.53
C ARG A 92 10.04 -6.59 2.21
N PRO A 93 10.08 -5.25 2.23
CA PRO A 93 9.92 -4.44 1.04
C PRO A 93 11.11 -4.65 0.08
N ARG A 94 10.83 -4.50 -1.22
CA ARG A 94 11.84 -4.52 -2.29
C ARG A 94 12.44 -3.14 -2.57
N VAL A 95 11.86 -2.08 -2.01
CA VAL A 95 12.28 -0.68 -2.21
C VAL A 95 13.13 -0.23 -1.02
N ALA A 96 14.42 0.06 -1.27
CA ALA A 96 15.32 0.53 -0.23
C ALA A 96 14.83 1.84 0.41
N GLY A 97 14.86 1.90 1.75
CA GLY A 97 14.35 3.03 2.55
C GLY A 97 12.91 2.85 3.04
N VAL A 98 12.16 1.92 2.44
CA VAL A 98 10.89 1.44 3.01
C VAL A 98 11.21 0.37 4.05
N GLN A 99 10.54 0.43 5.20
CA GLN A 99 10.69 -0.53 6.29
C GLN A 99 9.54 -1.53 6.29
N THR A 100 8.33 -1.02 6.07
CA THR A 100 7.09 -1.79 6.07
C THR A 100 6.16 -1.27 4.99
N ILE A 101 5.34 -2.18 4.45
CA ILE A 101 4.23 -1.85 3.57
C ILE A 101 2.94 -2.45 4.17
N GLU A 102 1.86 -1.68 4.12
CA GLU A 102 0.50 -2.14 4.36
C GLU A 102 -0.39 -1.86 3.17
N TRP A 103 -1.40 -2.70 2.99
CA TRP A 103 -2.56 -2.37 2.16
C TRP A 103 -3.84 -2.97 2.71
N ALA A 104 -4.96 -2.35 2.34
CA ALA A 104 -6.29 -2.79 2.69
C ALA A 104 -7.26 -2.61 1.52
N ILE A 105 -8.15 -3.58 1.36
CA ILE A 105 -9.32 -3.50 0.50
C ILE A 105 -10.57 -3.90 1.27
N LYS A 106 -11.68 -3.24 0.95
CA LYS A 106 -12.99 -3.52 1.55
C LYS A 106 -13.99 -3.81 0.45
N ASN A 107 -14.79 -4.85 0.65
CA ASN A 107 -15.91 -5.20 -0.19
C ASN A 107 -17.10 -4.32 0.20
N SER A 108 -17.49 -3.41 -0.68
CA SER A 108 -18.62 -2.50 -0.45
C SER A 108 -19.99 -3.18 -0.58
N ASP A 109 -20.03 -4.39 -1.13
CA ASP A 109 -21.28 -5.05 -1.52
C ASP A 109 -21.87 -5.92 -0.40
N THR A 110 -21.11 -6.17 0.68
CA THR A 110 -21.59 -6.84 1.88
C THR A 110 -22.09 -5.81 2.89
N ARG A 111 -23.40 -5.54 2.87
CA ARG A 111 -24.11 -4.87 3.98
C ARG A 111 -24.38 -5.85 5.12
#